data_AF-A0A4V0HSZ7-F1
#
_entry.id   AF-A0A4V0HSZ7-F1
#
_cell.length_a   1.000
_cell.length_b   1.000
_cell.length_c   1.000
_cell.angle_alpha   90.00
_cell.angle_beta   90.00
_cell.angle_gamma   90.00
#
_symmetry.space_group_name_H-M   'P 1'
#
loop_
_entity.id
_entity.type
_entity.pdbx_description
1 polymer ?
#
loop_
_entity_poly.entity_id
_entity_poly.type
_entity_poly.pdbx_seq_one_letter_code
_entity_poly.pdbx_strand_id
1 'polypeptide(L)'
;MSADDIRSLYRADPFAPFQLVLAEGREILVAKREHFSIAMTGDRVVICPRIEDFEIVNLADVNGVRLFGAPVSSVQAANTSAA
;
A
#
# COMPACT_ATOMS: atom_id res chain seq x y z
N MET A 1 10.75 2.19 -9.97
CA MET A 1 10.58 1.98 -8.51
C MET A 1 11.75 1.14 -8.01
N SER A 2 12.35 1.43 -6.85
CA SER A 2 13.37 0.55 -6.26
C SER A 2 12.77 -0.42 -5.23
N ALA A 3 13.49 -1.50 -4.95
CA ALA A 3 13.12 -2.44 -3.89
C ALA A 3 13.09 -1.76 -2.51
N ASP A 4 13.94 -0.75 -2.30
CA ASP A 4 14.08 -0.06 -1.02
C ASP A 4 12.92 0.92 -0.77
N ASP A 5 12.38 1.54 -1.83
CA ASP A 5 11.16 2.37 -1.74
C ASP A 5 9.99 1.52 -1.24
N ILE A 6 9.83 0.34 -1.83
CA ILE A 6 8.76 -0.60 -1.47
C ILE A 6 8.95 -1.17 -0.06
N ARG A 7 10.19 -1.50 0.33
CA ARG A 7 10.50 -1.93 1.70
C ARG A 7 10.17 -0.84 2.72
N SER A 8 10.39 0.42 2.38
CA SER A 8 10.07 1.56 3.24
C SER A 8 8.57 1.64 3.52
N LEU A 9 7.74 1.45 2.48
CA LEU A 9 6.28 1.39 2.63
C LEU A 9 5.83 0.20 3.48
N TYR A 10 6.40 -0.98 3.26
CA TYR A 10 6.07 -2.18 4.06
C TYR A 10 6.41 -2.02 5.54
N ARG A 11 7.57 -1.40 5.84
CA ARG A 11 8.09 -1.20 7.21
C ARG A 11 7.52 0.03 7.92
N ALA A 12 6.76 0.89 7.23
CA ALA A 12 6.15 2.07 7.83
C ALA A 12 5.26 1.69 9.02
N ASP A 13 5.39 2.39 10.14
CA ASP A 13 4.61 2.21 11.36
C ASP A 13 4.09 3.56 11.89
N PRO A 14 2.76 3.79 11.98
CA PRO A 14 1.70 2.87 11.58
C PRO A 14 1.74 2.60 10.06
N PHE A 15 1.29 1.41 9.66
CA PHE A 15 1.19 1.06 8.24
C PHE A 15 0.25 2.03 7.52
N ALA A 16 0.74 2.68 6.47
CA ALA A 16 -0.04 3.55 5.61
C ALA A 16 -0.50 2.77 4.37
N PRO A 17 -1.81 2.62 4.13
CA PRO A 17 -2.31 2.01 2.89
C PRO A 17 -1.78 2.73 1.66
N PHE A 18 -1.55 2.00 0.56
CA PHE A 18 -1.07 2.57 -0.69
C PHE A 18 -1.57 1.80 -1.90
N GLN A 19 -1.55 2.45 -3.06
CA GLN A 19 -1.85 1.88 -4.36
C GLN A 19 -0.56 1.75 -5.18
N LEU A 20 -0.37 0.58 -5.77
CA LEU A 20 0.64 0.35 -6.80
C LEU A 20 0.04 0.70 -8.16
N VAL A 21 0.71 1.56 -8.91
CA VAL A 21 0.33 1.92 -10.28
C VAL A 21 1.23 1.15 -11.24
N LEU A 22 0.65 0.24 -12.00
CA LEU A 22 1.39 -0.57 -12.98
C LEU A 22 1.57 0.18 -14.30
N ALA A 23 2.54 -0.24 -15.11
CA ALA A 23 2.85 0.35 -16.41
C ALA A 23 1.68 0.27 -17.41
N GLU A 24 0.87 -0.78 -17.31
CA GLU A 24 -0.35 -0.97 -18.10
C GLU A 24 -1.55 -0.10 -17.64
N GLY A 25 -1.36 0.73 -16.61
CA GLY A 25 -2.40 1.62 -16.07
C GLY A 25 -3.32 0.98 -15.04
N ARG A 26 -3.14 -0.31 -14.71
CA ARG A 26 -3.85 -0.98 -13.62
C ARG A 26 -3.34 -0.50 -12.26
N GLU A 27 -4.26 -0.34 -11.31
CA GLU A 27 -3.96 0.07 -9.94
C GLU A 27 -4.34 -1.04 -8.96
N ILE A 28 -3.43 -1.38 -8.04
CA ILE A 28 -3.65 -2.42 -7.02
C ILE A 28 -3.57 -1.78 -5.63
N LEU A 29 -4.66 -1.88 -4.86
CA LEU A 29 -4.73 -1.37 -3.50
C LEU A 29 -4.11 -2.36 -2.51
N VAL A 30 -3.12 -1.89 -1.76
CA VAL A 30 -2.55 -2.56 -0.60
C VAL A 30 -3.12 -1.91 0.67
N ALA A 31 -4.27 -2.43 1.11
CA ALA A 31 -5.01 -1.86 2.25
C ALA A 31 -4.39 -2.19 3.62
N LYS A 32 -3.68 -3.32 3.72
CA LYS A 32 -3.08 -3.82 4.97
C LYS A 32 -1.72 -4.43 4.70
N ARG A 33 -0.81 -4.35 5.69
CA ARG A 33 0.52 -4.98 5.63
C ARG A 33 0.44 -6.47 5.33
N GLU A 34 -0.57 -7.15 5.87
CA GLU A 34 -0.81 -8.60 5.72
C GLU A 34 -1.08 -9.03 4.27
N HIS A 35 -1.63 -8.12 3.46
CA HIS A 35 -1.96 -8.40 2.06
C HIS A 35 -0.75 -8.22 1.14
N PHE A 36 0.45 -8.06 1.70
CA PHE A 36 1.64 -7.67 0.96
C PHE A 36 2.88 -8.38 1.46
N SER A 37 3.65 -8.92 0.52
CA SER A 37 4.97 -9.49 0.80
C SER A 37 5.95 -9.10 -0.30
N ILE A 38 7.22 -8.97 0.06
CA ILE A 38 8.30 -8.68 -0.88
C ILE A 38 9.12 -9.97 -1.02
N ALA A 39 9.36 -10.41 -2.24
CA ALA A 39 10.21 -11.56 -2.49
C ALA A 39 11.64 -11.30 -1.94
N MET A 40 12.34 -12.35 -1.51
CA MET A 40 13.71 -12.21 -0.97
C MET A 40 14.68 -11.53 -1.95
N THR A 41 14.49 -11.79 -3.24
CA THR A 41 15.23 -11.17 -4.35
C THR A 41 14.98 -9.67 -4.48
N GLY A 42 13.86 -9.17 -3.94
CA GLY A 42 13.49 -7.75 -3.98
C GLY A 42 13.05 -7.26 -5.36
N ASP A 43 12.86 -8.14 -6.33
CA ASP A 43 12.43 -7.82 -7.70
C ASP A 43 10.90 -7.97 -7.88
N ARG A 44 10.23 -8.62 -6.93
CA ARG A 44 8.80 -8.94 -7.00
C ARG A 44 8.11 -8.67 -5.68
N VAL A 45 6.82 -8.38 -5.79
CA VAL A 45 5.90 -8.30 -4.66
C VAL A 45 4.74 -9.25 -4.88
N VAL A 46 4.26 -9.83 -3.79
CA VAL A 46 3.08 -10.68 -3.75
C VAL A 46 1.99 -9.88 -3.05
N ILE A 47 0.85 -9.75 -3.70
CA ILE A 47 -0.31 -9.02 -3.20
C ILE A 47 -1.45 -10.02 -3.02
N CYS A 48 -1.91 -10.19 -1.78
CA CYS A 48 -2.97 -11.12 -1.42
C CYS A 48 -4.15 -10.34 -0.81
N PRO A 49 -5.00 -9.69 -1.63
CA PRO A 49 -6.12 -8.92 -1.12
C PRO A 49 -7.23 -9.79 -0.49
N ARG A 50 -7.27 -11.09 -0.81
CA ARG A 50 -8.16 -12.10 -0.22
C ARG A 50 -7.35 -13.39 0.02
N ILE A 51 -7.81 -14.23 0.95
CA ILE A 51 -7.11 -15.47 1.36
C ILE A 51 -6.89 -16.43 0.18
N GLU A 52 -7.79 -16.43 -0.81
CA GLU A 52 -7.77 -17.36 -1.94
C GLU A 52 -7.24 -16.75 -3.25
N ASP A 53 -6.88 -15.46 -3.24
CA ASP A 53 -6.51 -14.73 -4.44
C ASP A 53 -5.19 -13.98 -4.20
N PHE A 54 -4.19 -14.27 -5.02
CA PHE A 54 -2.90 -13.60 -4.96
C PHE A 54 -2.43 -13.23 -6.36
N GLU A 55 -1.69 -12.13 -6.39
CA GLU A 55 -1.04 -11.65 -7.60
C GLU A 55 0.44 -11.43 -7.34
N ILE A 56 1.27 -11.81 -8.30
CA ILE A 56 2.71 -11.55 -8.28
C ILE A 56 2.99 -10.43 -9.28
N VAL A 57 3.57 -9.34 -8.80
CA VAL A 57 3.91 -8.17 -9.62
C VAL A 57 5.43 -8.01 -9.64
N ASN A 58 6.03 -7.87 -10.83
CA ASN A 58 7.44 -7.45 -10.91
C ASN A 58 7.52 -5.95 -10.59
N LEU A 59 8.49 -5.56 -9.78
CA LEU A 59 8.72 -4.16 -9.46
C LEU A 59 9.14 -3.33 -10.68
N ALA A 60 9.69 -3.98 -11.72
CA ALA A 60 9.98 -3.34 -13.00
C ALA A 60 8.71 -2.84 -13.71
N ASP A 61 7.57 -3.48 -13.46
CA ASP A 61 6.27 -3.12 -14.05
C ASP A 61 5.53 -2.06 -13.22
N VAL A 62 6.09 -1.66 -12.07
CA VAL A 62 5.52 -0.61 -11.20
C VAL A 62 6.00 0.76 -11.66
N ASN A 63 5.07 1.52 -12.23
CA ASN A 63 5.28 2.88 -12.70
C ASN A 63 5.18 3.93 -11.57
N GLY A 64 4.51 3.60 -10.46
CA GLY A 64 4.41 4.51 -9.32
C GLY A 64 3.72 3.92 -8.10
N VAL A 65 3.76 4.67 -7.00
CA VAL A 65 3.01 4.40 -5.77
C VAL A 65 2.23 5.67 -5.40
N ARG A 66 1.00 5.49 -4.92
CA ARG A 66 0.20 6.56 -4.31
C ARG A 66 -0.21 6.15 -2.91
N LEU A 67 0.03 7.00 -1.92
CA LEU A 67 -0.49 6.75 -0.57
C LEU A 67 -2.02 6.88 -0.61
N PHE A 68 -2.70 5.86 -0.08
CA PHE A 68 -4.16 5.79 -0.06
C PHE A 68 -4.64 6.24 1.31
N GLY A 69 -5.28 7.41 1.33
CA GLY A 69 -5.67 8.06 2.58
C GLY A 69 -4.45 8.56 3.35
N ALA A 70 -4.09 9.83 3.17
CA ALA A 70 -3.54 10.57 4.30
C ALA A 70 -4.49 10.34 5.49
N PRO A 71 -3.99 10.18 6.73
CA PRO A 71 -4.86 9.91 7.85
C PRO A 71 -5.93 10.99 7.88
N VAL A 72 -7.20 10.57 7.97
CA VAL A 72 -8.30 11.44 8.40
C VAL A 72 -8.09 11.72 9.89
N SER A 73 -6.93 12.24 10.27
CA SER A 73 -6.74 12.84 11.58
C SER A 73 -7.45 14.19 11.51
N SER A 74 -8.44 14.36 12.40
CA SER A 74 -9.15 15.62 12.73
C SER A 74 -10.39 16.01 11.93
N VAL A 75 -11.33 15.10 11.64
CA VAL A 75 -12.76 15.50 11.49
C VAL A 75 -13.66 14.45 12.15
N GLN A 76 -13.70 14.40 13.49
CA GLN A 76 -14.89 14.12 14.33
C GLN A 76 -14.50 14.02 15.82
N ALA A 77 -13.74 14.98 16.34
CA ALA A 77 -13.51 15.10 17.79
C ALA A 77 -13.46 16.57 18.22
N ALA A 78 -14.44 17.35 17.80
CA ALA A 78 -14.78 18.65 18.38
C ALA A 78 -16.01 19.23 17.66
N ASN A 79 -17.20 18.74 18.00
CA ASN A 79 -18.35 19.62 18.14
C ASN A 79 -18.98 19.30 19.50
N THR A 80 -18.23 19.74 20.51
CA THR A 80 -18.67 20.34 21.75
C THR A 80 -20.18 20.30 22.02
N SER A 81 -20.54 19.54 23.05
CA SER A 81 -21.65 19.87 23.94
C SER A 81 -21.46 21.29 24.47
N ALA A 82 -22.36 22.22 24.12
CA ALA A 82 -22.71 23.41 24.91
C ALA A 82 -23.76 24.26 24.18
N ALA A 83 -25.02 24.15 24.59
CA ALA A 83 -25.93 25.26 24.92
C ALA A 83 -27.24 24.67 25.48
#